data_AF-A0A329KRR1-F1
#
_entry.id   AF-A0A329KRR1-F1
#
_cell.length_a   1.000
_cell.length_b   1.000
_cell.length_c   1.000
_cell.angle_alpha   90.00
_cell.angle_beta   90.00
_cell.angle_gamma   90.00
#
_symmetry.space_group_name_H-M   'P 1'
#
loop_
_entity.id
_entity.type
_entity.pdbx_description
1 polymer ?
#
loop_
_entity_poly.entity_id
_entity_poly.type
_entity_poly.pdbx_seq_one_letter_code
_entity_poly.pdbx_strand_id
1 'polypeptide(L)'
;MDKMPHYTGPIDPANRNIFGASLSLIGLATMMLALLLLLTVSSNRTLAFKLEAGFFPPLSESAVQSARTEVVIAAVLIVLSTASAITAVIFRSTIAWRLIGGVTLLALLLAGPLLWVCYDMAF
;
A
#
# COMPACT_ATOMS: atom_id res chain seq x y z
N MET A 1 -29.72 42.01 -11.08
CA MET A 1 -28.51 41.26 -10.70
C MET A 1 -28.79 39.79 -10.94
N ASP A 2 -28.43 39.30 -12.13
CA ASP A 2 -28.62 37.90 -12.50
C ASP A 2 -27.68 37.03 -11.67
N LYS A 3 -28.26 36.19 -10.81
CA LYS A 3 -27.52 35.17 -10.07
C LYS A 3 -27.07 34.11 -11.08
N MET A 4 -25.86 34.25 -11.61
CA MET A 4 -25.21 33.17 -12.35
C MET A 4 -25.14 31.93 -11.42
N PRO A 5 -25.58 30.75 -11.88
CA PRO A 5 -25.50 29.54 -11.06
C PRO A 5 -24.04 29.24 -10.75
N HIS A 6 -23.71 29.13 -9.46
CA HIS A 6 -22.40 28.68 -9.02
C HIS A 6 -22.21 27.23 -9.50
N TYR A 7 -21.31 27.05 -10.46
CA TYR A 7 -20.93 25.72 -10.92
C TYR A 7 -20.15 25.01 -9.79
N THR A 8 -20.81 24.08 -9.11
CA THR A 8 -20.22 23.27 -8.03
C THR A 8 -19.36 22.11 -8.55
N GLY A 9 -19.27 21.92 -9.87
CA GLY A 9 -18.58 20.81 -10.52
C GLY A 9 -19.41 19.51 -10.53
N PRO A 10 -18.88 18.42 -11.09
CA PRO A 10 -19.66 17.20 -11.40
C PRO A 10 -20.10 16.38 -10.18
N ILE A 11 -19.49 16.60 -9.01
CA ILE A 11 -19.82 15.91 -7.76
C ILE A 11 -20.01 16.95 -6.66
N ASP A 12 -21.04 16.79 -5.83
CA ASP A 12 -21.26 17.67 -4.69
C ASP A 12 -20.07 17.70 -3.72
N PRO A 13 -19.72 18.86 -3.13
CA PRO A 13 -18.58 19.00 -2.23
C PRO A 13 -18.58 18.03 -1.04
N ALA A 14 -19.76 17.75 -0.47
CA ALA A 14 -19.93 16.78 0.61
C ALA A 14 -19.60 15.36 0.15
N ASN A 15 -20.06 14.96 -1.04
CA ASN A 15 -19.77 13.64 -1.61
C ASN A 15 -18.28 13.48 -1.96
N ARG A 16 -17.61 14.54 -2.44
CA ARG A 16 -16.16 14.52 -2.67
C ARG A 16 -15.37 14.30 -1.38
N ASN A 17 -15.84 14.84 -0.26
CA ASN A 17 -15.17 14.65 1.02
C ASN A 17 -15.30 13.20 1.52
N ILE A 18 -16.50 12.61 1.45
CA ILE A 18 -16.73 11.21 1.83
C ILE A 18 -15.92 10.27 0.94
N PHE A 19 -15.92 10.52 -0.37
CA PHE A 19 -15.15 9.72 -1.33
C PHE A 19 -13.63 9.84 -1.11
N GLY A 20 -13.13 11.04 -0.83
CA GLY A 20 -11.74 11.24 -0.46
C GLY A 20 -11.36 10.55 0.85
N ALA A 21 -12.27 10.57 1.84
CA ALA A 21 -12.08 9.89 3.11
C ALA A 21 -11.97 8.38 2.95
N SER A 22 -12.91 7.76 2.23
CA SER A 22 -12.92 6.31 2.02
C SER A 22 -11.69 5.86 1.25
N LEU A 23 -11.31 6.54 0.18
CA LEU A 23 -10.09 6.22 -0.58
C LEU A 23 -8.81 6.39 0.24
N SER A 24 -8.74 7.45 1.06
CA SER A 24 -7.57 7.68 1.92
C SER A 24 -7.43 6.58 2.97
N LEU A 25 -8.56 6.17 3.59
CA LEU A 25 -8.58 5.10 4.60
C LEU A 25 -8.28 3.73 3.99
N ILE A 26 -8.85 3.42 2.82
CA ILE A 26 -8.54 2.17 2.09
C ILE A 26 -7.06 2.16 1.71
N GLY A 27 -6.54 3.27 1.18
CA GLY A 27 -5.13 3.40 0.84
C GLY A 27 -4.22 3.15 2.04
N LEU A 28 -4.54 3.78 3.18
CA LEU A 28 -3.77 3.61 4.40
C LEU A 28 -3.85 2.17 4.94
N ALA A 29 -5.04 1.58 5.01
CA ALA A 29 -5.25 0.23 5.50
C ALA A 29 -4.51 -0.82 4.66
N THR A 30 -4.61 -0.71 3.33
CA THR A 30 -3.91 -1.61 2.40
C THR A 30 -2.40 -1.45 2.47
N MET A 31 -1.87 -0.23 2.63
CA MET A 31 -0.43 -0.01 2.86
C MET A 31 0.03 -0.64 4.17
N MET A 32 -0.74 -0.46 5.24
CA MET A 32 -0.40 -1.01 6.55
C MET A 32 -0.36 -2.54 6.52
N LEU A 33 -1.35 -3.17 5.88
CA LEU A 33 -1.37 -4.62 5.67
C LEU A 33 -0.18 -5.10 4.82
N ALA A 34 0.14 -4.39 3.73
CA ALA A 34 1.29 -4.73 2.91
C ALA A 34 2.60 -4.69 3.70
N LEU A 35 2.81 -3.63 4.49
CA LEU A 35 3.99 -3.51 5.35
C LEU A 35 4.06 -4.61 6.40
N LEU A 36 2.93 -4.98 7.03
CA LEU A 36 2.89 -6.08 8.00
C LEU A 36 3.27 -7.41 7.37
N LEU A 37 2.79 -7.71 6.16
CA LEU A 37 3.18 -8.90 5.41
C LEU A 37 4.68 -8.88 5.10
N LEU A 38 5.20 -7.77 4.58
CA LEU A 38 6.64 -7.64 4.29
C LEU A 38 7.51 -7.78 5.54
N LEU A 39 7.09 -7.23 6.67
CA LEU A 39 7.78 -7.38 7.95
C LEU A 39 7.78 -8.85 8.42
N THR A 40 6.67 -9.55 8.24
CA THR A 40 6.54 -10.98 8.56
C THR A 40 7.51 -11.81 7.71
N VAL A 41 7.57 -11.54 6.41
CA VAL A 41 8.49 -12.17 5.47
C VAL A 41 9.95 -11.88 5.86
N SER A 42 10.30 -10.62 6.11
CA SER A 42 11.66 -10.21 6.49
C SER A 42 12.13 -10.82 7.82
N SER A 43 11.20 -11.14 8.72
CA SER A 43 11.48 -11.75 10.02
C SER A 43 11.53 -13.29 9.95
N ASN A 44 11.32 -13.88 8.78
CA ASN A 44 11.28 -15.32 8.62
C ASN A 44 12.70 -15.91 8.64
N ARG A 45 12.97 -16.75 9.65
CA ARG A 45 14.28 -17.40 9.85
C ARG A 45 14.71 -18.27 8.67
N THR A 46 13.77 -18.89 7.97
CA THR A 46 14.06 -19.70 6.78
C THR A 46 14.66 -18.86 5.66
N LEU A 47 14.14 -17.64 5.48
CA LEU A 47 14.62 -16.71 4.48
C LEU A 47 15.97 -16.09 4.86
N ALA A 48 16.14 -15.75 6.15
CA ALA A 48 17.43 -15.33 6.66
C ALA A 48 18.51 -16.41 6.46
N PHE A 49 18.18 -17.68 6.70
CA PHE A 49 19.08 -18.80 6.45
C PHE A 49 19.47 -18.92 4.96
N LYS A 50 18.52 -18.74 4.02
CA LYS A 50 18.86 -18.69 2.58
C LYS A 50 19.84 -17.57 2.27
N LEU A 51 19.69 -16.40 2.89
CA LEU A 51 20.59 -15.27 2.67
C LEU A 51 22.03 -15.59 3.12
N GLU A 52 22.18 -16.32 4.23
CA GLU A 52 23.48 -16.68 4.80
C GLU A 52 24.12 -17.89 4.09
N ALA A 53 23.33 -18.93 3.83
CA ALA A 53 23.81 -20.22 3.34
C ALA A 53 23.69 -20.40 1.82
N GLY A 54 22.94 -19.54 1.14
CA GLY A 54 22.67 -19.61 -0.31
C GLY A 54 21.63 -20.64 -0.72
N PHE A 55 21.05 -21.41 0.21
CA PHE A 55 20.02 -22.40 -0.05
C PHE A 55 18.96 -22.43 1.07
N PHE A 56 17.76 -22.90 0.75
CA PHE A 56 16.69 -23.06 1.73
C PHE A 56 16.93 -24.30 2.61
N PRO A 57 16.71 -24.21 3.93
CA PRO A 57 16.89 -25.36 4.82
C PRO A 57 15.93 -26.50 4.44
N PRO A 58 16.32 -27.77 4.61
CA PRO A 58 15.46 -28.91 4.29
C PRO A 58 14.15 -28.87 5.10
N LEU A 59 13.04 -29.35 4.51
CA LEU A 59 11.68 -29.35 5.07
C LEU A 59 11.04 -27.96 5.27
N SER A 60 11.57 -26.91 4.62
CA SER A 60 11.03 -25.54 4.74
C SER A 60 10.13 -25.09 3.59
N GLU A 61 9.75 -25.99 2.70
CA GLU A 61 8.98 -25.70 1.47
C GLU A 61 7.67 -24.93 1.74
N SER A 62 6.95 -25.29 2.80
CA SER A 62 5.72 -24.61 3.22
C SER A 62 5.97 -23.17 3.66
N ALA A 63 7.07 -22.91 4.38
CA ALA A 63 7.45 -21.58 4.83
C ALA A 63 7.89 -20.69 3.67
N VAL A 64 8.63 -21.25 2.69
CA VAL A 64 9.03 -20.54 1.47
C VAL A 64 7.80 -20.19 0.63
N GLN A 65 6.87 -21.13 0.46
CA GLN A 65 5.66 -20.89 -0.33
C GLN A 65 4.73 -19.86 0.34
N SER A 66 4.59 -19.90 1.67
CA SER A 66 3.86 -18.86 2.42
C SER A 66 4.49 -17.49 2.17
N ALA A 67 5.81 -17.38 2.35
CA ALA A 67 6.51 -16.11 2.17
C ALA A 67 6.38 -15.56 0.74
N ARG A 68 6.51 -16.40 -0.29
CA ARG A 68 6.26 -15.99 -1.69
C ARG A 68 4.85 -15.47 -1.89
N THR A 69 3.86 -16.16 -1.33
CA THR A 69 2.45 -15.76 -1.43
C THR A 69 2.22 -14.41 -0.73
N GLU A 70 2.79 -14.22 0.46
CA GLU A 70 2.73 -12.98 1.21
C GLU A 70 3.39 -11.81 0.47
N VAL A 71 4.54 -12.03 -0.17
CA VAL A 71 5.21 -11.01 -1.01
C VAL A 71 4.34 -10.61 -2.20
N VAL A 72 3.73 -11.57 -2.89
CA VAL A 72 2.84 -11.28 -4.02
C VAL A 72 1.60 -10.51 -3.57
N ILE A 73 0.98 -10.91 -2.45
CA ILE A 73 -0.17 -10.19 -1.87
C ILE A 73 0.25 -8.77 -1.48
N ALA A 74 1.40 -8.59 -0.83
CA ALA A 74 1.91 -7.28 -0.44
C ALA A 74 2.13 -6.37 -1.67
N ALA A 75 2.69 -6.91 -2.77
CA ALA A 75 2.85 -6.17 -4.01
C ALA A 75 1.51 -5.65 -4.56
N VAL A 76 0.49 -6.52 -4.61
CA VAL A 76 -0.86 -6.14 -5.06
C VAL A 76 -1.47 -5.08 -4.14
N LEU A 77 -1.35 -5.24 -2.83
CA LEU A 77 -1.85 -4.27 -1.85
C LEU A 77 -1.16 -2.91 -1.97
N ILE A 78 0.14 -2.87 -2.26
CA ILE A 78 0.88 -1.62 -2.51
C ILE A 78 0.33 -0.90 -3.75
N VAL A 79 0.06 -1.63 -4.83
CA VAL A 79 -0.53 -1.05 -6.06
C VAL A 79 -1.93 -0.49 -5.77
N LEU A 80 -2.79 -1.24 -5.09
CA LEU A 80 -4.13 -0.79 -4.70
C LEU A 80 -4.08 0.43 -3.78
N SER A 81 -3.15 0.42 -2.84
CA SER A 81 -2.92 1.53 -1.91
C SER A 81 -2.51 2.79 -2.66
N THR A 82 -1.55 2.66 -3.58
CA THR A 82 -1.04 3.75 -4.40
C THR A 82 -2.15 4.35 -5.25
N ALA A 83 -2.93 3.52 -5.94
CA ALA A 83 -4.06 3.96 -6.75
C ALA A 83 -5.10 4.72 -5.91
N SER A 84 -5.42 4.20 -4.72
CA SER A 84 -6.36 4.84 -3.79
C SER A 84 -5.85 6.19 -3.29
N ALA A 85 -4.57 6.26 -2.91
CA ALA A 85 -3.93 7.46 -2.39
C ALA A 85 -3.82 8.57 -3.46
N ILE A 86 -3.40 8.21 -4.69
CA ILE A 86 -3.38 9.14 -5.83
C ILE A 86 -4.79 9.69 -6.09
N THR A 87 -5.78 8.81 -6.14
CA THR A 87 -7.17 9.18 -6.41
C THR A 87 -7.70 10.14 -5.34
N ALA A 88 -7.42 9.88 -4.05
CA ALA A 88 -7.79 10.77 -2.96
C ALA A 88 -7.16 12.18 -3.09
N VAL A 89 -5.90 12.26 -3.52
CA VAL A 89 -5.19 13.54 -3.69
C VAL A 89 -5.71 14.33 -4.90
N ILE A 90 -6.05 13.63 -6.00
CA ILE A 90 -6.54 14.23 -7.26
C ILE A 90 -7.95 14.82 -7.10
N PHE A 91 -8.85 14.13 -6.39
CA PHE A 91 -10.26 14.56 -6.26
C PHE A 91 -10.46 15.84 -5.41
N ARG A 92 -9.38 16.51 -4.99
CA ARG A 92 -9.39 17.76 -4.19
C ARG A 92 -10.35 17.65 -3.00
N SER A 93 -10.30 16.55 -2.27
CA SER A 93 -10.95 16.43 -0.96
C SER A 93 -10.38 17.46 0.02
N THR A 94 -10.94 17.55 1.23
CA THR A 94 -10.40 18.41 2.28
C THR A 94 -8.90 18.14 2.52
N ILE A 95 -8.18 19.17 2.99
CA ILE A 95 -6.73 19.12 3.23
C ILE A 95 -6.31 17.93 4.08
N ALA A 96 -7.12 17.55 5.09
CA ALA A 96 -6.84 16.41 5.95
C ALA A 96 -6.70 15.10 5.17
N TRP A 97 -7.62 14.80 4.24
CA TRP A 97 -7.57 13.58 3.45
C TRP A 97 -6.47 13.60 2.40
N ARG A 98 -6.14 14.77 1.85
CA ARG A 98 -4.99 14.91 0.95
C ARG A 98 -3.68 14.67 1.67
N LEU A 99 -3.56 15.07 2.94
CA LEU A 99 -2.41 14.75 3.78
C LEU A 99 -2.30 13.25 4.04
N ILE A 100 -3.41 12.58 4.38
CA ILE A 100 -3.40 11.12 4.59
C ILE A 100 -2.98 10.40 3.30
N GLY A 101 -3.58 10.74 2.16
CA GLY A 101 -3.15 10.20 0.86
C GLY A 101 -1.69 10.48 0.55
N GLY A 102 -1.21 11.70 0.82
CA GLY A 102 0.19 12.08 0.64
C GLY A 102 1.16 11.30 1.54
N VAL A 103 0.80 11.07 2.81
CA VAL A 103 1.59 10.25 3.74
C VAL A 103 1.63 8.80 3.27
N THR A 104 0.51 8.26 2.78
CA THR A 104 0.46 6.91 2.19
C THR A 104 1.39 6.81 0.97
N LEU A 105 1.47 7.84 0.14
CA LEU A 105 2.42 7.88 -0.97
C LEU A 105 3.87 8.00 -0.50
N LEU A 106 4.13 8.76 0.56
CA LEU A 106 5.47 8.86 1.14
C LEU A 106 5.95 7.50 1.66
N ALA A 107 5.04 6.68 2.20
CA ALA A 107 5.34 5.33 2.67
C ALA A 107 5.87 4.41 1.55
N LEU A 108 5.59 4.71 0.27
CA LEU A 108 6.17 3.96 -0.86
C LEU A 108 7.69 4.04 -0.92
N LEU A 109 8.29 5.13 -0.42
CA LEU A 109 9.75 5.27 -0.35
C LEU A 109 10.39 4.20 0.54
N LEU A 110 9.64 3.68 1.51
CA LEU A 110 10.07 2.60 2.39
C LEU A 110 9.56 1.23 1.92
N ALA A 111 8.29 1.16 1.52
CA ALA A 111 7.63 -0.07 1.10
C ALA A 111 8.23 -0.65 -0.19
N GLY A 112 8.65 0.20 -1.13
CA GLY A 112 9.26 -0.23 -2.39
C GLY A 112 10.58 -1.00 -2.21
N PRO A 113 11.59 -0.40 -1.55
CA PRO A 113 12.83 -1.09 -1.22
C PRO A 113 12.61 -2.34 -0.37
N LEU A 114 11.69 -2.29 0.60
CA LEU A 114 11.38 -3.45 1.43
C LEU A 114 10.75 -4.59 0.61
N LEU A 115 9.82 -4.27 -0.30
CA LEU A 115 9.23 -5.24 -1.22
C LEU A 115 10.30 -5.89 -2.10
N TRP A 116 11.24 -5.09 -2.62
CA TRP A 116 12.36 -5.59 -3.41
C TRP A 116 13.22 -6.59 -2.64
N VAL A 117 13.62 -6.24 -1.41
CA VAL A 117 14.42 -7.11 -0.54
C VAL A 117 13.66 -8.39 -0.21
N CYS A 118 12.38 -8.30 0.17
CA CYS A 118 11.56 -9.47 0.47
C CYS A 118 11.34 -10.36 -0.77
N TYR A 119 11.26 -9.78 -1.96
CA TYR A 119 11.18 -10.52 -3.22
C TYR A 119 12.46 -11.31 -3.50
N ASP A 120 13.63 -10.67 -3.38
CA ASP A 120 14.94 -11.31 -3.56
C ASP A 120 15.18 -12.45 -2.55
N MET A 121 14.76 -12.25 -1.30
CA MET A 121 14.82 -13.32 -0.30
C MET A 121 13.92 -14.51 -0.67
N ALA A 122 12.68 -14.24 -1.09
CA ALA A 122 11.66 -15.27 -1.31
C ALA A 122 11.84 -16.07 -2.61
N PHE A 123 12.35 -15.45 -3.67
CA PHE A 123 12.53 -16.08 -4.98
C PHE A 123 13.97 -16.52 -5.20
#